data_AF-T0YZV7-F1
#
_entry.id   AF-T0YZV7-F1
#
_cell.length_a   1.000
_cell.length_b   1.000
_cell.length_c   1.000
_cell.angle_alpha   90.00
_cell.angle_beta   90.00
_cell.angle_gamma   90.00
#
_symmetry.space_group_name_H-M   'P 1'
#
loop_
_entity.id
_entity.type
_entity.pdbx_description
1 polymer ?
#
loop_
_entity_poly.entity_id
_entity_poly.type
_entity_poly.pdbx_seq_one_letter_code
_entity_poly.pdbx_strand_id
1 'polypeptide(L)' 'MLKRKGKLFHYTGRPNKLTSGRDVPNEVSKRLRQAGFITELNGDGVLATKK' A
#
# COMPACT_ATOMS: atom_id res chain seq x y z
N MET A 1 -9.14 -13.57 -4.87
CA MET A 1 -8.40 -13.03 -6.03
C MET A 1 -9.15 -11.80 -6.54
N LEU A 2 -8.49 -10.65 -6.72
CA LEU A 2 -9.15 -9.44 -7.24
C LEU A 2 -9.35 -9.55 -8.75
N LYS A 3 -10.52 -9.10 -9.24
CA LYS A 3 -10.77 -8.95 -10.68
C LYS A 3 -9.83 -7.88 -11.27
N ARG A 4 -9.59 -7.93 -12.58
CA ARG A 4 -8.81 -6.90 -13.30
C ARG A 4 -9.39 -5.51 -13.00
N LYS A 5 -8.53 -4.53 -12.71
CA LYS A 5 -8.90 -3.18 -12.25
C LYS A 5 -9.59 -3.11 -10.88
N GLY A 6 -9.64 -4.22 -10.13
CA GLY A 6 -10.12 -4.23 -8.75
C GLY A 6 -9.23 -3.36 -7.87
N LYS A 7 -9.84 -2.54 -7.01
CA LYS A 7 -9.15 -1.63 -6.09
C LYS A 7 -9.14 -2.20 -4.68
N LEU A 8 -8.08 -1.94 -3.94
CA LEU A 8 -7.95 -2.19 -2.51
C LEU A 8 -7.23 -1.01 -1.87
N PHE A 9 -7.51 -0.77 -0.59
CA PHE A 9 -6.78 0.20 0.20
C PHE A 9 -6.04 -0.53 1.32
N HIS A 10 -4.74 -0.32 1.43
CA HIS A 10 -3.95 -0.84 2.53
C HIS A 10 -3.69 0.29 3.53
N TYR A 11 -4.39 0.23 4.65
CA TYR A 11 -4.22 1.17 5.74
C TYR A 11 -2.85 0.96 6.41
N THR A 12 -2.04 2.01 6.50
CA THR A 12 -0.73 1.98 7.17
C THR A 12 -0.73 2.69 8.51
N GLY A 13 -1.74 3.53 8.73
CA GLY A 13 -1.99 4.20 10.00
C GLY A 13 -0.90 5.18 10.40
N ARG A 14 -0.96 5.58 11.68
CA ARG A 14 0.00 6.50 12.26
C ARG A 14 1.29 5.75 12.66
N PRO A 15 2.46 6.38 12.50
CA PRO A 15 3.71 5.86 13.03
C PRO A 15 3.58 5.49 14.52
N ASN A 16 4.10 4.32 14.90
CA ASN A 16 4.09 3.83 16.27
C ASN A 16 5.47 3.25 16.63
N LYS A 17 5.62 2.78 17.88
CA LYS A 17 6.90 2.24 18.38
C LYS A 17 7.45 1.09 17.53
N LEU A 18 6.58 0.27 16.90
CA LEU A 18 6.97 -0.87 16.06
C LEU A 18 7.34 -0.47 14.63
N THR A 19 6.96 0.74 14.19
CA THR A 19 7.20 1.26 12.84
C THR A 19 8.14 2.47 12.83
N SER A 20 8.75 2.80 13.97
CA SER A 20 9.67 3.93 14.10
C SER A 20 10.89 3.77 13.21
N GLY A 21 11.25 4.85 12.48
CA GLY A 21 12.36 4.86 11.51
C GLY A 21 12.07 4.17 10.17
N ARG A 22 10.84 3.69 9.96
CA ARG A 22 10.45 3.00 8.72
C ARG A 22 9.45 3.83 7.93
N ASP A 23 9.66 3.88 6.61
CA ASP A 23 8.69 4.41 5.67
C ASP A 23 7.73 3.30 5.23
N VAL A 24 6.84 2.92 6.16
CA VAL A 24 5.90 1.83 5.96
C VAL A 24 5.00 2.02 4.73
N PRO A 25 4.44 3.23 4.46
CA PRO A 25 3.67 3.45 3.23
C PRO A 25 4.46 3.13 1.96
N ASN A 26 5.70 3.59 1.84
CA ASN A 26 6.53 3.29 0.66
C ASN A 26 6.94 1.82 0.57
N GLU A 27 7.24 1.17 1.69
CA GLU A 27 7.53 -0.26 1.71
C GLU A 27 6.33 -1.09 1.22
N VAL A 28 5.13 -0.80 1.71
CA VAL A 28 3.87 -1.45 1.29
C VAL A 28 3.63 -1.21 -0.19
N SER A 29 3.78 0.03 -0.65
CA SER A 29 3.67 0.39 -2.07
C SER A 29 4.66 -0.42 -2.93
N LYS A 30 5.91 -0.60 -2.49
CA LYS A 30 6.91 -1.41 -3.19
C LYS A 30 6.49 -2.88 -3.29
N ARG A 31 6.00 -3.49 -2.22
CA ARG A 31 5.52 -4.89 -2.20
C ARG A 31 4.30 -5.09 -3.10
N LEU A 32 3.34 -4.16 -3.07
CA LEU A 32 2.16 -4.21 -3.93
C LEU A 32 2.52 -4.06 -5.42
N ARG A 33 3.48 -3.19 -5.75
CA ARG A 33 4.00 -3.11 -7.13
C ARG A 33 4.63 -4.42 -7.60
N GLN A 34 5.42 -5.07 -6.75
CA GLN A 34 5.99 -6.40 -7.04
C GLN A 34 4.91 -7.47 -7.24
N ALA A 35 3.78 -7.38 -6.52
CA ALA A 35 2.61 -8.25 -6.69
C ALA A 35 1.74 -7.91 -7.93
N GLY A 36 2.17 -6.96 -8.78
CA GLY A 36 1.50 -6.58 -10.01
C GLY A 36 0.31 -5.64 -9.82
N PHE A 37 0.38 -4.75 -8.82
CA PHE A 37 -0.57 -3.65 -8.63
C PHE A 37 0.04 -2.32 -9.08
N ILE A 38 -0.82 -1.41 -9.51
CA ILE A 38 -0.52 0.02 -9.57
C ILE A 38 -0.87 0.60 -8.20
N THR A 39 -0.01 1.45 -7.62
CA THR A 39 -0.19 1.96 -6.25
C THR A 39 -0.06 3.47 -6.19
N GLU A 40 -0.83 4.10 -5.31
CA GLU A 40 -0.79 5.52 -4.98
C GLU A 40 -0.80 5.69 -3.45
N LEU A 41 0.04 6.57 -2.91
CA LEU A 41 -0.06 6.98 -1.50
C LEU A 41 -1.27 7.89 -1.35
N ASN A 42 -2.21 7.52 -0.48
CA ASN A 42 -3.47 8.24 -0.35
C ASN A 42 -3.87 8.29 1.14
N GLY A 43 -3.86 9.49 1.71
CA GLY A 43 -4.14 9.70 3.12
C GLY A 43 -3.19 8.93 4.04
N ASP A 44 -3.75 8.04 4.86
CA ASP A 44 -3.08 7.23 5.87
C ASP A 44 -2.70 5.82 5.39
N GLY A 45 -2.70 5.61 4.07
CA GLY A 45 -2.46 4.30 3.48
C GLY A 45 -2.06 4.36 2.01
N VAL A 46 -2.22 3.20 1.37
CA VAL A 46 -1.85 2.96 -0.03
C VAL A 46 -3.06 2.44 -0.78
N LEU A 47 -3.54 3.20 -1.75
CA LEU A 47 -4.53 2.74 -2.71
C LEU A 47 -3.83 1.90 -3.78
N ALA A 48 -4.31 0.68 -4.02
CA ALA A 48 -3.76 -0.22 -5.02
C ALA A 48 -4.82 -0.75 -5.97
N THR A 49 -4.49 -0.78 -7.26
CA THR A 49 -5.37 -1.26 -8.33
C THR A 49 -4.70 -2.42 -9.05
N LYS A 50 -5.41 -3.55 -9.19
CA LYS A 50 -4.88 -4.72 -9.91
C LYS A 50 -4.75 -4.37 -11.39
N LYS A 51 -3.54 -4.50 -11.94
CA LYS A 51 -3.32 -4.41 -13.40
C LYS A 51 -4.18 -5.40 -14.16
#